data_AF-A0A1A6G4L7-F1
#
_entry.id   AF-A0A1A6G4L7-F1
#
_cell.length_a   1.000
_cell.length_b   1.000
_cell.length_c   1.000
_cell.angle_alpha   90.00
_cell.angle_beta   90.00
_cell.angle_gamma   90.00
#
_symmetry.space_group_name_H-M   'P 1'
#
loop_
_entity.id
_entity.type
_entity.pdbx_description
1 polymer ?
#
loop_
_entity_poly.entity_id
_entity_poly.type
_entity_poly.pdbx_seq_one_letter_code
_entity_poly.pdbx_strand_id
1 'polypeptide(L)'
;CGYDQSLILFLGDLSSPGPLKRLLKTWTSRYPDAVTDPMYIWDDIITNRCFFLSKIEERLASSGDPSMNVDEDEDSIDRREVHEPKEDVHSMIQSCKFTMKMKMIESAWKQVHSLSVLLCDSPGA
;
A
#
# COMPACT_ATOMS: atom_id res chain seq x y z
N CYS A 1 13.86 8.38 25.53
CA CYS A 1 13.05 8.52 24.30
C CYS A 1 12.21 7.26 24.10
N GLY A 2 10.93 7.27 24.50
CA GLY A 2 10.06 6.08 24.42
C GLY A 2 9.29 5.93 23.09
N TYR A 3 9.22 7.00 22.29
CA TYR A 3 8.42 7.03 21.05
C TYR A 3 9.06 6.23 19.89
N ASP A 4 10.39 6.13 19.85
CA ASP A 4 11.10 5.37 18.80
C ASP A 4 10.91 3.86 18.95
N GLN A 5 10.91 3.33 20.17
CA GLN A 5 10.75 1.90 20.41
C GLN A 5 9.34 1.42 20.01
N SER A 6 8.30 2.20 20.30
CA SER A 6 6.92 1.88 19.90
C SER A 6 6.72 1.88 18.39
N LEU A 7 7.36 2.81 17.67
CA LEU A 7 7.31 2.86 16.21
C LEU A 7 8.01 1.64 15.60
N ILE A 8 9.16 1.24 16.13
CA ILE A 8 9.90 0.06 15.66
C ILE A 8 9.09 -1.23 15.89
N LEU A 9 8.43 -1.38 17.05
CA LEU A 9 7.58 -2.54 17.34
C LEU A 9 6.33 -2.58 16.45
N PHE A 10 5.68 -1.44 16.23
CA PHE A 10 4.55 -1.34 15.32
C PHE A 10 4.95 -1.67 13.88
N LEU A 11 6.08 -1.17 13.40
CA LEU A 11 6.61 -1.51 12.08
C LEU A 11 7.02 -2.99 11.96
N GLY A 12 7.54 -3.59 13.04
CA GLY A 12 7.86 -5.02 13.09
C GLY A 12 6.62 -5.92 12.98
N ASP A 13 5.49 -5.53 13.57
CA ASP A 13 4.20 -6.21 13.40
C ASP A 13 3.72 -6.17 11.94
N LEU A 14 4.04 -5.09 11.21
CA LEU A 14 3.65 -4.89 9.81
C LEU A 14 4.51 -5.66 8.81
N SER A 15 5.63 -6.26 9.22
CA SER A 15 6.40 -7.18 8.36
C SER A 15 5.71 -8.54 8.15
N SER A 16 4.64 -8.83 8.90
CA SER A 16 3.82 -10.02 8.71
C SER A 16 2.62 -9.75 7.78
N PRO A 17 2.21 -10.70 6.92
CA PRO A 17 1.09 -10.52 5.99
C PRO A 17 -0.24 -10.10 6.66
N GLY A 18 -0.53 -10.60 7.87
CA GLY A 18 -1.82 -10.37 8.54
C GLY A 18 -2.05 -8.91 8.96
N PRO A 19 -1.18 -8.32 9.80
CA PRO A 19 -1.25 -6.91 10.17
C PRO A 19 -1.12 -5.98 8.97
N LEU A 20 -0.26 -6.30 7.99
CA LEU A 20 -0.15 -5.54 6.76
C LEU A 20 -1.47 -5.54 5.98
N LYS A 21 -2.10 -6.69 5.75
CA LYS A 21 -3.37 -6.79 5.02
C LYS A 21 -4.47 -5.94 5.67
N ARG A 22 -4.52 -5.91 7.02
CA ARG A 22 -5.42 -5.03 7.78
C ARG A 22 -5.11 -3.54 7.56
N LEU A 23 -3.83 -3.17 7.57
CA LEU A 23 -3.40 -1.80 7.29
C LEU A 23 -3.80 -1.37 5.88
N LEU A 24 -3.44 -2.16 4.87
CA LEU A 24 -3.75 -1.87 3.46
C LEU A 24 -5.26 -1.71 3.26
N LYS A 25 -6.07 -2.63 3.78
CA LYS A 25 -7.54 -2.54 3.74
C LYS A 25 -8.05 -1.26 4.38
N THR A 26 -7.47 -0.87 5.52
CA THR A 26 -7.87 0.35 6.22
C THR A 26 -7.56 1.59 5.39
N TRP A 27 -6.38 1.66 4.77
CA TRP A 27 -5.99 2.79 3.93
C TRP A 27 -6.81 2.88 2.65
N THR A 28 -7.05 1.76 1.96
CA THR A 28 -7.85 1.74 0.73
C THR A 28 -9.34 1.97 0.98
N SER A 29 -9.82 1.80 2.23
CA SER A 29 -11.20 2.16 2.62
C SER A 29 -11.39 3.64 2.96
N ARG A 30 -10.30 4.40 3.17
CA ARG A 30 -10.32 5.79 3.62
C ARG A 30 -9.53 6.68 2.68
N TYR A 31 -10.06 6.88 1.48
CA TYR A 31 -9.57 7.91 0.57
C TYR A 31 -10.21 9.26 0.89
N PRO A 32 -9.57 10.37 0.50
CA PRO A 32 -10.25 11.66 0.48
C PRO A 32 -11.45 11.62 -0.47
N ASP A 33 -12.37 12.56 -0.30
CA ASP A 33 -13.47 12.75 -1.23
C ASP A 33 -12.96 13.33 -2.55
N ALA A 34 -13.32 12.71 -3.66
CA ALA A 34 -12.82 13.10 -4.97
C ALA A 34 -13.38 14.43 -5.47
N VAL A 35 -14.44 14.97 -4.87
CA VAL A 35 -15.09 16.22 -5.27
C VAL A 35 -14.76 17.35 -4.30
N THR A 36 -14.81 17.09 -2.99
CA THR A 36 -14.66 18.14 -1.97
C THR A 36 -13.22 18.35 -1.53
N ASP A 37 -12.38 17.31 -1.57
CA ASP A 37 -11.02 17.42 -1.06
C ASP A 37 -10.05 17.87 -2.15
N PRO A 38 -9.35 19.00 -1.97
CA PRO A 38 -8.41 19.53 -2.96
C PRO A 38 -7.21 18.61 -3.15
N MET A 39 -6.58 18.69 -4.33
CA MET A 39 -5.50 17.77 -4.70
C MET A 39 -4.25 17.81 -3.80
N TYR A 40 -4.00 18.88 -3.05
CA TYR A 40 -2.88 18.87 -2.10
C TYR A 40 -3.11 17.90 -0.93
N ILE A 41 -4.37 17.65 -0.54
CA ILE A 41 -4.72 16.66 0.50
C ILE A 41 -4.46 15.25 -0.03
N TRP A 42 -4.89 15.00 -1.26
CA TRP A 42 -4.61 13.75 -1.95
C TRP A 42 -3.11 13.51 -2.07
N ASP A 43 -2.34 14.51 -2.51
CA ASP A 43 -0.88 14.40 -2.66
C ASP A 43 -0.21 14.08 -1.32
N ASP A 44 -0.54 14.80 -0.25
CA ASP A 44 0.02 14.55 1.08
C ASP A 44 -0.31 13.13 1.58
N ILE A 45 -1.57 12.70 1.49
CA ILE A 45 -1.99 11.37 1.94
C ILE A 45 -1.32 10.26 1.13
N ILE A 46 -1.31 10.36 -0.19
CA ILE A 46 -0.78 9.31 -1.07
C ILE A 46 0.75 9.25 -0.94
N THR A 47 1.42 10.40 -0.88
CA THR A 47 2.88 10.48 -0.67
C THR A 47 3.27 9.90 0.68
N ASN A 48 2.60 10.30 1.77
CA ASN A 48 2.87 9.79 3.12
C ASN A 48 2.66 8.27 3.19
N ARG A 49 1.55 7.76 2.67
CA ARG A 49 1.27 6.31 2.64
C ARG A 49 2.29 5.55 1.81
N CYS A 50 2.66 6.05 0.63
CA CYS A 50 3.69 5.43 -0.20
C CYS A 50 5.05 5.40 0.52
N PHE A 51 5.41 6.47 1.20
CA PHE A 51 6.64 6.55 2.00
C PHE A 51 6.65 5.53 3.14
N PHE A 52 5.55 5.41 3.89
CA PHE A 52 5.43 4.40 4.94
C PHE A 52 5.51 2.97 4.39
N LEU A 53 4.91 2.70 3.24
CA LEU A 53 5.02 1.40 2.58
C LEU A 53 6.45 1.09 2.13
N SER A 54 7.19 2.07 1.61
CA SER A 54 8.61 1.90 1.27
C SER A 54 9.43 1.58 2.52
N LYS A 55 9.14 2.20 3.67
CA LYS A 55 9.80 1.86 4.94
C LYS A 55 9.53 0.44 5.40
N ILE A 56 8.30 -0.06 5.23
CA ILE A 56 7.95 -1.45 5.56
C ILE A 56 8.70 -2.42 4.62
N GLU A 57 8.73 -2.11 3.33
CA GLU A 57 9.46 -2.85 2.30
C GLU A 57 10.97 -2.92 2.58
N GLU A 58 11.60 -1.81 2.97
CA GLU A 58 13.01 -1.75 3.38
C GLU A 58 13.29 -2.64 4.61
N ARG A 59 12.38 -2.67 5.59
CA ARG A 59 12.51 -3.51 6.78
C ARG A 59 12.39 -5.00 6.46
N LEU A 60 11.52 -5.36 5.51
CA LEU A 60 11.40 -6.74 5.02
C LEU A 60 12.70 -7.19 4.34
N ALA A 61 13.27 -6.34 3.48
CA ALA A 61 14.55 -6.62 2.83
C ALA A 61 15.70 -6.76 3.85
N SER A 62 15.71 -5.94 4.91
CA SER A 62 16.73 -6.01 5.98
C SER A 62 16.56 -7.19 6.95
N SER A 63 15.36 -7.78 7.04
CA SER A 63 15.09 -8.97 7.87
C SER A 63 15.33 -10.28 7.10
N GLY A 64 15.51 -10.21 5.79
CA GLY A 64 15.94 -11.32 4.96
C GLY A 64 17.45 -11.49 5.07
N ASP A 65 17.91 -12.15 6.13
CA ASP A 65 19.23 -12.78 6.11
C ASP A 65 19.28 -13.74 4.90
N PRO A 66 20.34 -13.75 4.08
CA PRO A 66 20.56 -14.82 3.13
C PRO A 66 20.98 -16.06 3.92
N SER A 67 20.01 -16.71 4.58
CA SER A 67 20.20 -18.06 5.11
C SER A 67 20.51 -18.96 3.92
N MET A 68 21.79 -19.21 3.70
CA MET A 68 22.29 -20.36 2.95
C MET A 68 21.45 -21.58 3.36
N ASN A 69 20.66 -22.09 2.44
CA ASN A 69 20.19 -23.47 2.51
C ASN A 69 21.04 -24.25 1.50
N VAL A 70 22.23 -24.63 1.96
CA VAL A 70 22.92 -25.81 1.46
C VAL A 70 22.49 -26.90 2.43
N ASP A 71 21.66 -27.84 1.97
CA ASP A 71 21.98 -29.25 2.12
C ASP A 71 21.13 -30.10 1.18
N GLU A 72 21.82 -31.09 0.65
CA GLU A 72 21.48 -32.06 -0.39
C GLU A 72 20.45 -33.11 0.09
N ASP A 73 19.81 -33.77 -0.89
CA ASP A 73 19.24 -35.13 -0.84
C ASP A 73 18.01 -35.36 0.07
N GLU A 74 17.07 -36.28 -0.14
CA GLU A 74 16.65 -37.22 -1.17
C GLU A 74 15.24 -37.67 -0.70
N ASP A 75 14.29 -37.80 -1.63
CA ASP A 75 13.07 -38.64 -1.57
C ASP A 75 12.17 -38.66 -0.30
N SER A 76 10.92 -38.18 -0.41
CA SER A 76 9.70 -38.93 0.02
C SER A 76 8.41 -38.09 0.03
N ILE A 77 7.46 -38.56 -0.80
CA ILE A 77 6.04 -38.83 -0.51
C ILE A 77 5.13 -37.68 0.00
N ASP A 78 4.24 -37.28 -0.92
CA ASP A 78 2.81 -36.98 -0.76
C ASP A 78 2.36 -36.21 0.49
N ARG A 79 2.40 -34.88 0.37
CA ARG A 79 1.43 -34.00 1.02
C ARG A 79 0.94 -32.99 0.01
N ARG A 80 -0.25 -33.23 -0.55
CA ARG A 80 -1.06 -32.16 -1.16
C ARG A 80 -1.47 -31.16 -0.08
N GLU A 81 -0.55 -30.29 0.28
CA GLU A 81 -0.85 -29.06 0.99
C GLU A 81 -1.37 -28.09 -0.07
N VAL A 82 -2.69 -27.86 -0.06
CA VAL A 82 -3.29 -26.74 -0.78
C VAL A 82 -2.78 -25.47 -0.10
N HIS A 83 -1.54 -25.10 -0.39
CA HIS A 83 -1.03 -23.79 -0.09
C HIS A 83 -1.76 -22.84 -1.03
N GLU A 84 -2.79 -22.17 -0.49
CA GLU A 84 -3.16 -20.82 -0.90
C GLU A 84 -1.87 -20.10 -1.35
N PRO A 85 -1.84 -19.50 -2.56
CA PRO A 85 -0.64 -18.81 -3.02
C PRO A 85 -0.27 -17.80 -1.93
N LYS A 86 0.86 -18.03 -1.25
CA LYS A 86 1.38 -17.09 -0.25
C LYS A 86 1.60 -15.78 -1.00
N GLU A 87 0.63 -14.87 -0.88
CA GLU A 87 0.72 -13.54 -1.49
C GLU A 87 2.03 -12.93 -1.00
N ASP A 88 2.96 -12.70 -1.93
CA ASP A 88 4.24 -12.10 -1.62
C ASP A 88 4.01 -10.70 -1.03
N VAL A 89 4.55 -10.45 0.16
CA VAL A 89 4.36 -9.21 0.92
C VAL A 89 4.81 -8.01 0.08
N HIS A 90 5.88 -8.18 -0.69
CA HIS A 90 6.36 -7.15 -1.61
C HIS A 90 5.32 -6.87 -2.71
N SER A 91 4.74 -7.89 -3.33
CA SER A 91 3.66 -7.76 -4.30
C SER A 91 2.40 -7.08 -3.72
N MET A 92 2.04 -7.35 -2.46
CA MET A 92 0.93 -6.67 -1.77
C MET A 92 1.20 -5.17 -1.61
N ILE A 93 2.42 -4.81 -1.23
CA ILE A 93 2.86 -3.41 -1.09
C ILE A 93 2.81 -2.69 -2.43
N GLN A 94 3.35 -3.29 -3.49
CA GLN A 94 3.38 -2.69 -4.83
C GLN A 94 1.97 -2.50 -5.40
N SER A 95 1.11 -3.51 -5.25
CA SER A 95 -0.30 -3.43 -5.67
C SER A 95 -1.06 -2.31 -4.94
N CYS A 96 -0.81 -2.13 -3.63
CA CYS A 96 -1.42 -1.04 -2.89
C CYS A 96 -0.92 0.34 -3.35
N LYS A 97 0.40 0.51 -3.53
CA LYS A 97 1.00 1.76 -4.06
C LYS A 97 0.40 2.11 -5.41
N PHE A 98 0.29 1.15 -6.33
CA PHE A 98 -0.31 1.34 -7.64
C PHE A 98 -1.78 1.76 -7.54
N THR A 99 -2.58 1.03 -6.75
CA THR A 99 -4.00 1.32 -6.55
C THR A 99 -4.23 2.73 -6.00
N MET A 100 -3.44 3.14 -5.00
CA MET A 100 -3.52 4.48 -4.41
C MET A 100 -3.22 5.57 -5.45
N LYS A 101 -2.14 5.40 -6.23
CA LYS A 101 -1.79 6.35 -7.29
C LYS A 101 -2.85 6.42 -8.39
N MET A 102 -3.40 5.28 -8.80
CA MET A 102 -4.48 5.25 -9.79
C MET A 102 -5.73 5.97 -9.28
N LYS A 103 -6.12 5.76 -8.02
CA LYS A 103 -7.25 6.47 -7.39
C LYS A 103 -7.03 7.98 -7.31
N MET A 104 -5.81 8.42 -7.07
CA MET A 104 -5.44 9.83 -7.10
C MET A 104 -5.63 10.43 -8.50
N ILE A 105 -5.17 9.74 -9.55
CA ILE A 105 -5.31 10.18 -10.94
C ILE A 105 -6.78 10.24 -11.35
N GLU A 106 -7.57 9.21 -11.02
CA GLU A 106 -9.02 9.19 -11.25
C GLU A 106 -9.72 10.39 -10.59
N SER A 107 -9.30 10.75 -9.37
CA SER A 107 -9.88 11.85 -8.60
C SER A 107 -9.48 13.21 -9.17
N ALA A 108 -8.22 13.38 -9.56
CA ALA A 108 -7.77 14.59 -10.26
C ALA A 108 -8.54 14.80 -11.57
N TRP A 109 -8.77 13.73 -12.34
CA TRP A 109 -9.56 13.80 -13.57
C TRP A 109 -11.01 14.18 -13.30
N LYS A 110 -11.61 13.63 -12.24
CA LYS A 110 -12.97 13.97 -11.82
C LYS A 110 -13.09 15.44 -11.44
N GLN A 111 -12.13 16.00 -10.69
CA GLN A 111 -12.15 17.42 -10.32
C GLN A 111 -12.05 18.33 -11.54
N VAL A 112 -11.15 18.03 -12.48
CA VAL A 112 -11.03 18.80 -13.73
C VAL A 112 -12.32 18.75 -14.55
N HIS A 113 -12.92 17.56 -14.69
CA HIS A 113 -14.18 17.41 -15.41
C HIS A 113 -15.33 18.14 -14.71
N SER A 114 -15.43 18.05 -13.38
CA SER A 114 -16.42 18.80 -12.60
C SER A 114 -16.25 20.31 -12.73
N LEU A 115 -15.02 20.82 -12.67
CA LEU A 115 -14.72 22.24 -12.89
C LEU A 115 -15.07 22.69 -14.31
N SER A 116 -14.75 21.85 -15.32
CA SER A 116 -15.06 22.12 -16.72
C SER A 116 -16.57 22.26 -16.97
N VAL A 117 -17.39 21.37 -16.41
CA VAL A 117 -18.85 21.42 -16.57
C VAL A 117 -19.43 22.69 -15.94
N LEU A 118 -18.96 23.08 -14.75
CA LEU A 118 -19.41 24.30 -14.07
C LEU A 118 -19.08 25.59 -14.85
N LEU A 119 -17.95 25.60 -15.56
CA LEU A 119 -17.57 26.73 -16.42
C LEU A 119 -18.42 26.81 -17.70
N CYS A 120 -18.82 25.67 -18.27
CA CYS A 120 -19.67 25.62 -19.46
C CYS A 120 -21.14 25.97 -19.17
N ASP A 121 -21.62 25.78 -17.94
CA ASP A 121 -23.00 26.08 -17.53
C ASP A 121 -23.21 27.54 -17.06
N SER A 122 -22.18 28.40 -17.14
CA SER A 122 -22.33 29.83 -16.83
C SER A 122 -23.12 30.54 -17.95
N PRO A 123 -24.35 31.03 -17.70
CA PRO A 123 -25.13 31.71 -18.72
C PRO A 123 -24.65 33.16 -18.82
N GLY A 124 -23.77 33.43 -19.78
CA GLY A 124 -23.37 34.79 -20.16
C GLY A 124 -21.88 34.95 -20.37
N ALA A 125 -21.44 34.71 -21.61
CA ALA A 125 -20.30 35.41 -22.21
C ALA A 125 -20.81 36.05 -23.51
#